data_AF-A0A1G1T436-F1
#
_entry.id   AF-A0A1G1T436-F1
#
_cell.length_a   1.000
_cell.length_b   1.000
_cell.length_c   1.000
_cell.angle_alpha   90.00
_cell.angle_beta   90.00
_cell.angle_gamma   90.00
#
_symmetry.space_group_name_H-M   'P 1'
#
loop_
_entity.id
_entity.type
_entity.pdbx_description
1 polymer ?
#
loop_
_entity_poly.entity_id
_entity_poly.type
_entity_poly.pdbx_seq_one_letter_code
_entity_poly.pdbx_strand_id
1 'polypeptide(L)'
;MAPLIRLAPGKEYLFIDALYLEEFKARPDSSLLHHELVALRHIVFPDAINPYAVVTAEHEGFDLSSIQPIGSEAAAADNVRQFCSDTGLVLIIAVDIFSSVVAELDFEELADLAEDHDVVTCWPESLEKYNTQLYLFNTSQVNESCAGSGNFQIP
;
A
#
# COMPACT_ATOMS: atom_id res chain seq x y z
N MET A 1 18.92 -7.72 -2.54
CA MET A 1 18.98 -6.30 -2.16
C MET A 1 17.58 -5.77 -2.41
N ALA A 2 16.90 -5.21 -1.40
CA ALA A 2 15.54 -4.74 -1.62
C ALA A 2 15.52 -3.57 -2.62
N PRO A 3 14.43 -3.42 -3.39
CA PRO A 3 14.29 -2.35 -4.36
C PRO A 3 14.23 -0.96 -3.69
N LEU A 4 14.90 0.02 -4.31
CA LEU A 4 14.72 1.43 -3.99
C LEU A 4 13.63 2.01 -4.91
N ILE A 5 12.51 2.45 -4.33
CA ILE A 5 11.42 3.11 -5.07
C ILE A 5 11.55 4.64 -4.96
N ARG A 6 11.02 5.39 -5.93
CA ARG A 6 11.14 6.85 -5.96
C ARG A 6 9.87 7.53 -5.44
N LEU A 7 9.86 7.90 -4.17
CA LEU A 7 8.76 8.71 -3.61
C LEU A 7 9.09 10.19 -3.72
N ALA A 8 8.13 11.02 -4.11
CA ALA A 8 8.30 12.46 -4.24
C ALA A 8 8.29 13.13 -2.85
N PRO A 9 9.30 13.95 -2.51
CA PRO A 9 9.35 14.63 -1.21
C PRO A 9 8.10 15.47 -0.93
N GLY A 10 7.61 15.41 0.30
CA GLY A 10 6.44 16.14 0.77
C GLY A 10 5.08 15.56 0.34
N LYS A 11 5.07 14.48 -0.45
CA LYS A 11 3.84 13.75 -0.77
C LYS A 11 3.54 12.67 0.26
N GLU A 12 2.26 12.46 0.50
CA GLU A 12 1.76 11.35 1.31
C GLU A 12 1.49 10.13 0.43
N TYR A 13 1.93 8.98 0.93
CA TYR A 13 1.79 7.69 0.30
C TYR A 13 1.07 6.72 1.25
N LEU A 14 0.18 5.93 0.68
CA LEU A 14 -0.54 4.88 1.36
C LEU A 14 0.07 3.53 0.97
N PHE A 15 0.36 2.69 1.96
CA PHE A 15 0.85 1.32 1.81
C PHE A 15 -0.27 0.39 2.24
N ILE A 16 -0.80 -0.40 1.32
CA ILE A 16 -2.02 -1.19 1.54
C ILE A 16 -1.92 -2.56 0.86
N ASP A 17 -2.54 -3.57 1.45
CA ASP A 17 -2.75 -4.84 0.77
C ASP A 17 -3.61 -4.64 -0.49
N ALA A 18 -3.19 -5.23 -1.61
CA ALA A 18 -3.92 -5.12 -2.87
C ALA A 18 -5.36 -5.64 -2.77
N LEU A 19 -5.62 -6.64 -1.93
CA LEU A 19 -6.97 -7.16 -1.72
C LEU A 19 -7.90 -6.10 -1.12
N TYR A 20 -7.38 -5.27 -0.22
CA TYR A 20 -8.15 -4.25 0.50
C TYR A 20 -8.69 -3.12 -0.39
N LEU A 21 -8.27 -3.06 -1.65
CA LEU A 21 -8.80 -2.12 -2.64
C LEU A 21 -10.26 -2.44 -2.99
N GLU A 22 -10.67 -3.71 -2.88
CA GLU A 22 -12.05 -4.13 -3.16
C GLU A 22 -13.04 -3.54 -2.15
N GLU A 23 -12.65 -3.43 -0.89
CA GLU A 23 -13.44 -2.85 0.19
C GLU A 23 -13.66 -1.35 -0.03
N PHE A 24 -12.68 -0.65 -0.60
CA PHE A 24 -12.83 0.73 -1.03
C PHE A 24 -13.79 0.85 -2.23
N LYS A 25 -13.66 -0.02 -3.24
CA LYS A 25 -14.56 -0.06 -4.40
C LYS A 25 -16.01 -0.37 -4.02
N ALA A 26 -16.22 -1.28 -3.07
CA ALA A 26 -17.54 -1.73 -2.61
C ALA A 26 -18.33 -0.64 -1.86
N ARG A 27 -17.72 0.53 -1.60
CA ARG A 27 -18.33 1.65 -0.85
C ARG A 27 -18.57 2.85 -1.77
N PRO A 28 -19.62 2.82 -2.61
CA PRO A 28 -19.86 3.81 -3.67
C PRO A 28 -20.19 5.23 -3.16
N ASP A 29 -20.62 5.38 -1.90
CA ASP A 29 -20.99 6.67 -1.30
C ASP A 29 -19.83 7.42 -0.64
N SER A 30 -18.62 6.87 -0.72
CA SER A 30 -17.49 7.48 -0.09
C SER A 30 -16.90 8.54 -1.03
N SER A 31 -17.40 9.77 -0.89
CA SER A 31 -16.63 10.97 -1.22
C SER A 31 -15.39 11.00 -0.31
N LEU A 32 -14.46 10.06 -0.52
CA LEU A 32 -13.18 9.94 0.17
C LEU A 32 -12.35 11.14 -0.28
N LEU A 33 -12.70 12.30 0.29
CA LEU A 33 -11.86 13.46 0.21
C LEU A 33 -10.54 13.08 0.85
N HIS A 34 -9.47 13.39 0.14
CA HIS A 34 -8.05 13.16 0.43
C HIS A 34 -7.62 13.41 1.89
N HIS A 35 -8.40 14.18 2.66
CA HIS A 35 -8.02 14.78 3.93
C HIS A 35 -8.13 13.87 5.17
N GLU A 36 -8.71 12.67 5.08
CA GLU A 36 -9.00 11.87 6.27
C GLU A 36 -8.73 10.36 6.12
N LEU A 37 -7.75 9.93 5.31
CA LEU A 37 -7.41 8.50 5.21
C LEU A 37 -7.18 7.86 6.59
N VAL A 38 -6.57 8.56 7.55
CA VAL A 38 -6.46 8.01 8.92
C VAL A 38 -7.84 7.73 9.55
N ALA A 39 -8.82 8.62 9.38
CA ALA A 39 -10.17 8.41 9.91
C ALA A 39 -10.94 7.33 9.15
N LEU A 40 -10.61 7.11 7.88
CA LEU A 40 -11.26 6.13 7.03
C LEU A 40 -10.91 4.69 7.39
N ARG A 41 -9.83 4.45 8.14
CA ARG A 41 -9.45 3.10 8.60
C ARG A 41 -10.60 2.38 9.29
N HIS A 42 -11.20 2.99 10.30
CA HIS A 42 -12.29 2.37 11.07
C HIS A 42 -13.63 2.38 10.35
N ILE A 43 -13.79 3.29 9.38
CA ILE A 43 -15.02 3.35 8.59
C ILE A 43 -15.00 2.21 7.58
N VAL A 44 -13.93 2.10 6.78
CA VAL A 44 -13.79 1.13 5.69
C VAL A 44 -13.49 -0.27 6.25
N PHE A 45 -12.68 -0.36 7.30
CA PHE A 45 -12.25 -1.61 7.91
C PHE A 45 -12.51 -1.59 9.43
N PRO A 46 -13.76 -1.77 9.87
CA PRO A 46 -14.10 -1.73 11.29
C PRO A 46 -13.42 -2.83 12.11
N ASP A 47 -13.11 -3.96 11.47
CA ASP A 47 -12.57 -5.16 12.12
C ASP A 47 -11.08 -5.40 11.85
N ALA A 48 -10.46 -4.63 10.96
CA ALA A 48 -9.04 -4.80 10.61
C ALA A 48 -8.13 -3.96 11.51
N ILE A 49 -7.05 -4.57 11.99
CA ILE A 49 -6.01 -3.87 12.74
C ILE A 49 -5.00 -3.31 11.74
N ASN A 50 -4.94 -1.99 11.61
CA ASN A 50 -4.03 -1.28 10.72
C ASN A 50 -4.09 -1.79 9.25
N PRO A 51 -5.22 -1.61 8.55
CA PRO A 51 -5.39 -2.12 7.18
C PRO A 51 -4.41 -1.52 6.15
N TYR A 52 -3.83 -0.37 6.46
CA TYR A 52 -2.83 0.30 5.64
C TYR A 52 -2.00 1.24 6.49
N ALA A 53 -0.85 1.65 5.98
CA ALA A 53 -0.01 2.69 6.55
C ALA A 53 -0.10 3.97 5.71
N VAL A 54 0.15 5.13 6.32
CA VAL A 54 0.26 6.42 5.65
C VAL A 54 1.58 7.06 6.04
N VAL A 55 2.38 7.44 5.04
CA VAL A 55 3.73 7.98 5.24
C VAL A 55 3.92 9.19 4.33
N THR A 56 4.40 10.30 4.91
CA THR A 56 4.89 11.43 4.15
C THR A 56 6.35 11.18 3.76
N ALA A 57 6.66 11.20 2.47
CA ALA A 57 8.02 11.00 1.99
C ALA A 57 8.89 12.23 2.34
N GLU A 58 9.92 12.05 3.17
CA GLU A 58 10.83 13.13 3.54
C GLU A 58 11.93 13.37 2.49
N HIS A 59 12.28 12.32 1.74
CA HIS A 59 13.37 12.30 0.78
C HIS A 59 12.92 11.67 -0.55
N GLU A 60 13.66 11.98 -1.62
CA GLU A 60 13.49 11.30 -2.89
C GLU A 60 14.10 9.91 -2.78
N GLY A 61 13.26 8.89 -2.67
CA GLY A 61 13.69 7.51 -2.51
C GLY A 61 13.19 6.88 -1.21
N PHE A 62 12.70 5.65 -1.31
CA PHE A 62 12.31 4.83 -0.18
C PHE A 62 12.87 3.43 -0.36
N ASP A 63 13.62 2.96 0.63
CA ASP A 63 14.22 1.64 0.64
C ASP A 63 13.22 0.64 1.22
N LEU A 64 12.74 -0.31 0.41
CA LEU A 64 11.77 -1.31 0.88
C LEU A 64 12.33 -2.18 2.01
N SER A 65 13.66 -2.34 2.13
CA SER A 65 14.26 -3.08 3.25
C SER A 65 14.13 -2.36 4.60
N SER A 66 13.74 -1.09 4.59
CA SER A 66 13.46 -0.33 5.81
C SER A 66 12.16 -0.74 6.50
N ILE A 67 11.25 -1.40 5.78
CA ILE A 67 10.01 -1.94 6.34
C ILE A 67 10.35 -3.10 7.27
N GLN A 68 9.85 -3.05 8.50
CA GLN A 68 10.14 -4.04 9.53
C GLN A 68 8.92 -4.93 9.78
N PRO A 69 9.06 -6.27 9.72
CA PRO A 69 8.01 -7.13 10.20
C PRO A 69 7.88 -6.99 11.72
N ILE A 70 6.66 -6.95 12.21
CA ILE A 70 6.35 -6.88 13.64
C ILE A 70 5.47 -8.06 14.05
N GLY A 71 5.67 -8.54 15.28
CA GLY A 71 4.78 -9.56 15.84
C GLY A 71 3.40 -8.96 16.12
N SER A 72 2.35 -9.79 16.10
CA SER A 72 0.98 -9.35 16.37
C SER A 72 0.81 -8.68 17.74
N GLU A 73 1.64 -9.04 18.73
CA GLU A 73 1.66 -8.40 20.05
C GLU A 73 2.17 -6.95 20.03
N ALA A 74 2.98 -6.59 19.02
CA ALA A 74 3.52 -5.25 18.81
C ALA A 74 2.67 -4.40 17.85
N ALA A 75 1.67 -5.01 17.20
CA ALA A 75 0.71 -4.28 16.39
C ALA A 75 -0.18 -3.43 17.32
N ALA A 76 -0.01 -2.12 17.23
CA ALA A 76 -0.80 -1.18 18.02
C ALA A 76 -1.94 -0.66 17.15
N ALA A 77 -3.18 -0.77 17.65
CA ALA A 77 -4.32 -0.11 17.01
C ALA A 77 -4.00 1.37 16.79
N ASP A 78 -4.32 1.87 15.60
CA ASP A 78 -4.21 3.27 15.18
C ASP A 78 -2.79 3.78 14.94
N ASN A 79 -1.80 2.89 14.84
CA ASN A 79 -0.48 3.31 14.39
C ASN A 79 -0.49 3.60 12.89
N VAL A 80 -0.38 4.88 12.53
CA VAL A 80 -0.43 5.31 11.12
C VAL A 80 0.69 4.76 10.26
N ARG A 81 1.82 4.36 10.86
CA ARG A 81 2.97 3.78 10.15
C ARG A 81 2.99 2.26 10.12
N GLN A 82 1.99 1.60 10.70
CA GLN A 82 1.84 0.16 10.63
C GLN A 82 0.79 -0.22 9.60
N PHE A 83 1.00 -1.35 8.94
CA PHE A 83 0.00 -1.98 8.07
C PHE A 83 0.01 -3.49 8.23
N CYS A 84 -1.13 -4.13 7.98
CA CYS A 84 -1.24 -5.56 7.79
C CYS A 84 -1.36 -5.89 6.30
N SER A 85 -0.92 -7.09 5.93
CA SER A 85 -1.13 -7.67 4.62
C SER A 85 -1.60 -9.10 4.80
N ASP A 86 -2.64 -9.48 4.05
CA ASP A 86 -3.20 -10.83 4.02
C ASP A 86 -2.65 -11.64 2.84
N THR A 87 -2.34 -10.97 1.74
CA THR A 87 -1.88 -11.61 0.50
C THR A 87 -0.36 -11.59 0.36
N GLY A 88 0.30 -10.70 1.08
CA GLY A 88 1.70 -10.33 0.85
C GLY A 88 1.89 -9.44 -0.37
N LEU A 89 0.82 -9.00 -1.04
CA LEU A 89 0.89 -8.10 -2.18
C LEU A 89 0.51 -6.68 -1.74
N VAL A 90 1.47 -5.76 -1.81
CA VAL A 90 1.34 -4.42 -1.24
C VAL A 90 1.45 -3.37 -2.34
N LEU A 91 0.43 -2.51 -2.40
CA LEU A 91 0.40 -1.33 -3.25
C LEU A 91 0.89 -0.11 -2.47
N ILE A 92 1.76 0.67 -3.08
CA ILE A 92 2.19 1.99 -2.62
C ILE A 92 1.62 3.02 -3.58
N ILE A 93 0.80 3.92 -3.07
CA ILE A 93 0.06 4.86 -3.89
C ILE A 93 0.03 6.26 -3.27
N ALA A 94 0.30 7.29 -4.08
CA ALA A 94 0.17 8.66 -3.61
C ALA A 94 -1.30 8.97 -3.29
N VAL A 95 -1.53 9.57 -2.13
CA VAL A 95 -2.87 9.79 -1.57
C VAL A 95 -3.72 10.69 -2.48
N ASP A 96 -3.11 11.55 -3.31
CA ASP A 96 -3.78 12.53 -4.18
C ASP A 96 -4.36 11.90 -5.45
N ILE A 97 -3.86 10.72 -5.83
CA ILE A 97 -4.37 9.94 -6.97
C ILE A 97 -5.15 8.69 -6.54
N PHE A 98 -5.20 8.39 -5.24
CA PHE A 98 -5.76 7.16 -4.68
C PHE A 98 -7.12 6.79 -5.27
N SER A 99 -8.11 7.67 -5.13
CA SER A 99 -9.48 7.39 -5.58
C SER A 99 -9.59 7.16 -7.09
N SER A 100 -8.75 7.83 -7.88
CA SER A 100 -8.71 7.64 -9.34
C SER A 100 -8.16 6.26 -9.71
N VAL A 101 -7.09 5.84 -9.04
CA VAL A 101 -6.43 4.55 -9.33
C VAL A 101 -7.24 3.37 -8.82
N VAL A 102 -7.80 3.46 -7.61
CA VAL A 102 -8.62 2.38 -7.03
C VAL A 102 -9.88 2.10 -7.85
N ALA A 103 -10.43 3.11 -8.52
CA ALA A 103 -11.56 2.90 -9.44
C ALA A 103 -11.20 2.04 -10.67
N GLU A 104 -9.91 1.99 -11.03
CA GLU A 104 -9.41 1.32 -12.24
C GLU A 104 -8.77 -0.05 -11.95
N LEU A 105 -8.15 -0.25 -10.78
CA LEU A 105 -7.35 -1.45 -10.47
C LEU A 105 -8.15 -2.64 -9.95
N ASP A 106 -8.02 -3.81 -10.56
CA ASP A 106 -8.56 -5.07 -10.05
C ASP A 106 -7.51 -5.92 -9.32
N PHE A 107 -7.90 -6.67 -8.28
CA PHE A 107 -6.97 -7.50 -7.52
C PHE A 107 -6.38 -8.63 -8.38
N GLU A 108 -7.19 -9.28 -9.22
CA GLU A 108 -6.70 -10.38 -10.08
C GLU A 108 -5.63 -9.86 -11.05
N GLU A 109 -5.86 -8.69 -11.65
CA GLU A 109 -4.89 -8.03 -12.54
C GLU A 109 -3.58 -7.66 -11.79
N LEU A 110 -3.68 -7.19 -10.55
CA LEU A 110 -2.52 -6.88 -9.72
C LEU A 110 -1.71 -8.13 -9.36
N ALA A 111 -2.40 -9.23 -9.05
CA ALA A 111 -1.76 -10.51 -8.74
C ALA A 111 -0.99 -11.03 -9.95
N ASP A 112 -1.61 -11.02 -11.13
CA ASP A 112 -0.97 -11.44 -12.39
C ASP A 112 0.29 -10.59 -12.69
N LEU A 113 0.20 -9.26 -12.54
CA LEU A 113 1.35 -8.37 -12.74
C LEU A 113 2.50 -8.65 -11.75
N ALA A 114 2.19 -9.07 -10.54
CA ALA A 114 3.19 -9.37 -9.51
C ALA A 114 3.89 -10.72 -9.72
N GLU A 115 3.28 -11.67 -10.43
CA GLU A 115 3.95 -12.94 -10.76
C GLU A 115 5.16 -12.74 -11.68
N ASP A 116 5.10 -11.74 -12.55
CA ASP A 116 6.12 -11.47 -13.58
C ASP A 116 7.20 -10.49 -13.14
N HIS A 117 7.05 -9.82 -11.98
CA HIS A 117 7.89 -8.69 -11.58
C HIS A 117 8.21 -8.62 -10.09
N ASP A 118 9.49 -8.37 -9.76
CA ASP A 118 9.92 -8.12 -8.37
C ASP A 118 9.28 -6.85 -7.77
N VAL A 119 9.16 -5.79 -8.58
CA VAL A 119 8.39 -4.57 -8.30
C VAL A 119 7.75 -4.12 -9.59
N VAL A 120 6.42 -3.95 -9.59
CA VAL A 120 5.71 -3.42 -10.75
C VAL A 120 5.85 -1.91 -10.75
N THR A 121 6.51 -1.41 -11.79
CA THR A 121 6.56 0.02 -12.15
C THR A 121 5.99 0.29 -13.54
N CYS A 122 5.59 -0.78 -14.24
CA CYS A 122 5.00 -0.77 -15.57
C CYS A 122 3.51 -1.05 -15.41
N TRP A 123 2.69 -0.04 -15.62
CA TRP A 123 1.25 -0.10 -15.40
C TRP A 123 0.48 -0.21 -16.73
N PRO A 124 -0.77 -0.71 -16.73
CA PRO A 124 -1.64 -0.61 -17.90
C PRO A 124 -1.72 0.83 -18.42
N GLU A 125 -1.97 1.00 -19.73
CA GLU A 125 -1.94 2.30 -20.41
C GLU A 125 -2.76 3.39 -19.70
N SER A 126 -3.90 3.03 -19.09
CA SER A 126 -4.76 3.97 -18.37
C SER A 126 -4.11 4.58 -17.11
N LEU A 127 -3.14 3.86 -16.52
CA LEU A 127 -2.44 4.21 -15.29
C LEU A 127 -0.98 4.65 -15.51
N GLU A 128 -0.45 4.58 -16.74
CA GLU A 128 0.95 4.96 -17.06
C GLU A 128 1.32 6.38 -16.57
N LYS A 129 0.36 7.30 -16.60
CA LYS A 129 0.50 8.67 -16.08
C LYS A 129 0.86 8.74 -14.58
N TYR A 130 0.73 7.62 -13.86
CA TYR A 130 1.01 7.50 -12.42
C TYR A 130 2.24 6.65 -12.09
N ASN A 131 3.08 6.24 -13.06
CA ASN A 131 4.24 5.34 -12.84
C ASN A 131 5.24 5.81 -11.76
N THR A 132 5.25 7.09 -11.39
CA THR A 132 6.11 7.65 -10.32
C THR A 132 5.41 7.83 -8.98
N GLN A 133 4.15 7.39 -8.89
CA GLN A 133 3.25 7.61 -7.76
C GLN A 133 2.50 6.34 -7.38
N LEU A 134 2.78 5.24 -8.08
CA LEU A 134 2.11 3.96 -7.96
C LEU A 134 3.16 2.84 -8.11
N TYR A 135 3.26 1.99 -7.10
CA TYR A 135 4.21 0.88 -7.04
C TYR A 135 3.52 -0.35 -6.46
N LEU A 136 3.88 -1.54 -6.94
CA LEU A 136 3.43 -2.82 -6.38
C LEU A 136 4.65 -3.64 -5.99
N PHE A 137 4.63 -4.26 -4.81
CA PHE A 137 5.69 -5.18 -4.40
C PHE A 137 5.12 -6.33 -3.58
N ASN A 138 5.86 -7.44 -3.53
CA ASN A 138 5.56 -8.56 -2.65
C ASN A 138 6.33 -8.42 -1.32
N THR A 139 5.72 -8.75 -0.17
CA THR A 139 6.36 -8.70 1.16
C THR A 139 7.64 -9.53 1.26
N SER A 140 7.77 -10.59 0.45
CA SER A 140 9.02 -11.33 0.28
C SER A 140 10.22 -10.45 -0.11
N GLN A 141 9.99 -9.34 -0.81
CA GLN A 141 11.02 -8.37 -1.22
C GLN A 141 11.52 -7.51 -0.05
N VAL A 142 10.71 -7.38 1.01
CA VAL A 142 11.12 -6.77 2.28
C VAL A 142 11.97 -7.77 3.06
N ASN A 143 11.44 -8.99 3.23
CA ASN A 143 12.12 -10.09 3.92
C ASN A 143 11.51 -11.44 3.51
N GLU A 144 12.32 -12.35 2.97
CA GLU A 144 11.88 -13.70 2.54
C GLU A 144 11.20 -14.50 3.66
N SER A 145 11.59 -14.31 4.91
CA SER A 145 10.98 -14.97 6.07
C SER A 145 9.57 -14.46 6.41
N CYS A 146 9.15 -13.37 5.76
CA CYS A 146 7.86 -12.73 5.91
C CYS A 146 7.05 -12.73 4.61
N ALA A 147 7.42 -13.59 3.65
CA ALA A 147 6.66 -13.78 2.42
C ALA A 147 5.21 -14.19 2.75
N GLY A 148 4.24 -13.46 2.18
CA GLY A 148 2.82 -13.65 2.43
C GLY A 148 2.29 -12.71 3.52
N SER A 149 1.34 -13.21 4.33
CA SER A 149 0.59 -12.41 5.29
C SER A 149 1.41 -12.01 6.53
N GLY A 150 1.19 -10.81 7.07
CA GLY A 150 1.84 -10.37 8.29
C GLY A 150 1.51 -8.92 8.69
N ASN A 151 2.17 -8.47 9.77
CA ASN A 151 2.13 -7.09 10.22
C ASN A 151 3.48 -6.43 9.99
N PHE A 152 3.46 -5.18 9.53
CA PHE A 152 4.64 -4.45 9.11
C PHE A 152 4.63 -3.03 9.69
N GLN A 153 5.82 -2.50 9.94
CA GLN A 153 6.04 -1.15 10.39
C GLN A 153 6.98 -0.42 9.44
N ILE A 154 6.59 0.80 9.07
CA ILE A 154 7.43 1.73 8.32
C ILE A 154 8.11 2.66 9.32
N PRO A 155 9.45 2.87 9.22
CA PRO A 155 10.19 3.70 10.17
C PRO A 155 9.76 5.17 10.17
#